data_AF-A0AAN7U633-F1
#
_entry.id   AF-A0AAN7U633-F1
#
_cell.length_a   1.000
_cell.length_b   1.000
_cell.length_c   1.000
_cell.angle_alpha   90.00
_cell.angle_beta   90.00
_cell.angle_gamma   90.00
#
_symmetry.space_group_name_H-M   'P 1'
#
loop_
_entity.id
_entity.type
_entity.pdbx_description
1 polymer ?
#
loop_
_entity_poly.entity_id
_entity_poly.type
_entity_poly.pdbx_seq_one_letter_code
_entity_poly.pdbx_strand_id
1 'polypeptide(L)'
;MDTLKVYNEYYFGRIYRKIKKSIGFQHQSVIYGDELTLEFIQSIFNNRYEGGNVIDFSIDEKSLDGGLNSSIQRIRLKWEKQPRECTNFQVLPDTVILKSVIESFERIKFSIQHSQSREADFYQYHLSSLLSNKNTNNTNSSNKMKYPFVPIVYYSNKTYCGSFSMILQDISPPPKPSSTTANTTISSYILGSLAMGNQCWGVPSGIDISGYDISWIVENCFIETSKLHIDYWRDKEILFQQQQENLNNNDLSWLKNLDYYNGLGRDKYINYFEIKLKETWEKITLPLIEKLNNENKLKHVDLYKQVVVNEYFQTFIKWESFQKRIDINKSDTPFTMVHGDFHAGNIMIPITIKENEKNSVIRENSQIYFLDYSEVGIGCPFSDISQFIISNCSIEFRRLNEKRLFTIYYEKLIKSSKVDSKIFTFDYCFNLYKRGGIEKWIWFNILLSEMVPEFAFIFYFNQLSTFIYDHYNLNLLK
;
A
#
# COMPACT_ATOMS: atom_id res chain seq x y z
N MET A 1 -17.58 -10.27 16.09
CA MET A 1 -16.25 -10.82 15.73
C MET A 1 -16.31 -12.32 15.95
N ASP A 2 -15.82 -13.12 15.01
CA ASP A 2 -15.84 -14.57 15.13
C ASP A 2 -14.62 -15.07 15.93
N THR A 3 -14.75 -15.08 17.25
CA THR A 3 -13.72 -15.58 18.18
C THR A 3 -13.25 -16.98 17.78
N LEU A 4 -14.15 -17.82 17.28
CA LEU A 4 -13.83 -19.18 16.86
C LEU A 4 -12.81 -19.21 15.72
N LYS A 5 -12.88 -18.27 14.76
CA LYS A 5 -11.89 -18.16 13.68
C LYS A 5 -10.48 -17.90 14.21
N VAL A 6 -10.34 -17.01 15.21
CA VAL A 6 -9.03 -16.71 15.81
C VAL A 6 -8.46 -17.93 16.53
N TYR A 7 -9.28 -18.59 17.36
CA TYR A 7 -8.86 -19.80 18.06
C TYR A 7 -8.49 -20.91 17.08
N ASN A 8 -9.29 -21.09 16.03
CA ASN A 8 -9.02 -22.09 15.01
C ASN A 8 -7.68 -21.84 14.32
N GLU A 9 -7.43 -20.61 13.88
CA GLU A 9 -6.20 -20.25 13.20
C GLU A 9 -4.97 -20.38 14.11
N TYR A 10 -5.05 -19.87 15.34
CA TYR A 10 -3.90 -19.82 16.24
C TYR A 10 -3.55 -21.19 16.83
N TYR A 11 -4.53 -21.95 17.32
CA TYR A 11 -4.27 -23.24 17.97
C TYR A 11 -4.24 -24.39 16.96
N PHE A 12 -5.33 -24.58 16.22
CA PHE A 12 -5.46 -25.72 15.30
C PHE A 12 -4.62 -25.53 14.04
N GLY A 13 -4.61 -24.33 13.46
CA GLY A 13 -3.77 -24.00 12.30
C GLY A 13 -2.30 -24.28 12.58
N ARG A 14 -1.80 -23.90 13.76
CA ARG A 14 -0.42 -24.16 14.19
C ARG A 14 -0.12 -25.65 14.37
N ILE A 15 -0.98 -26.39 15.05
CA ILE A 15 -0.82 -27.85 15.22
C ILE A 15 -0.83 -28.54 13.84
N TYR A 16 -1.78 -28.16 12.99
CA TYR A 16 -1.91 -28.70 11.64
C TYR A 16 -0.66 -28.45 10.79
N ARG A 17 -0.10 -27.23 10.81
CA ARG A 17 1.17 -26.90 10.14
C ARG A 17 2.33 -27.74 10.66
N LYS A 18 2.45 -27.92 11.98
CA LYS A 18 3.49 -28.78 12.57
C LYS A 18 3.37 -30.23 12.13
N ILE A 19 2.17 -30.79 12.12
CA ILE A 19 1.92 -32.15 11.63
C ILE A 19 2.30 -32.23 10.15
N LYS A 20 1.81 -31.31 9.31
CA LYS A 20 2.15 -31.21 7.88
C LYS A 20 3.65 -31.18 7.63
N LYS A 21 4.38 -30.35 8.39
CA LYS A 21 5.85 -30.27 8.34
C LYS A 21 6.50 -31.62 8.68
N SER A 22 6.03 -32.31 9.72
CA SER A 22 6.58 -33.62 10.12
C SER A 22 6.35 -34.75 9.10
N ILE A 23 5.35 -34.63 8.23
CA ILE A 23 5.03 -35.62 7.19
C ILE A 23 5.47 -35.19 5.78
N GLY A 24 6.22 -34.08 5.65
CA GLY A 24 6.71 -33.57 4.37
C GLY A 24 5.65 -32.92 3.46
N PHE A 25 4.45 -32.64 3.97
CA PHE A 25 3.38 -31.97 3.22
C PHE A 25 3.44 -30.45 3.44
N GLN A 26 4.24 -29.73 2.65
CA GLN A 26 4.35 -28.26 2.76
C GLN A 26 3.55 -27.47 1.72
N HIS A 27 2.90 -28.16 0.78
CA HIS A 27 2.14 -27.45 -0.24
C HIS A 27 0.90 -26.75 0.38
N GLN A 28 0.77 -25.45 0.07
CA GLN A 28 -0.42 -24.61 0.25
C GLN A 28 -0.78 -24.14 1.68
N SER A 29 0.15 -24.03 2.62
CA SER A 29 -0.12 -23.36 3.92
C SER A 29 0.54 -22.00 4.04
N VAL A 30 0.01 -21.11 4.88
CA VAL A 30 0.75 -19.95 5.39
C VAL A 30 2.03 -20.44 6.09
N ILE A 31 3.16 -19.80 5.82
CA ILE A 31 4.48 -20.20 6.31
C ILE A 31 5.17 -19.03 7.01
N TYR A 32 5.79 -19.34 8.15
CA TYR A 32 6.58 -18.41 8.95
C TYR A 32 8.08 -18.69 8.78
N GLY A 33 8.93 -17.74 9.18
CA GLY A 33 10.38 -17.85 8.96
C GLY A 33 11.00 -19.11 9.56
N ASP A 34 10.62 -19.49 10.77
CA ASP A 34 11.07 -20.71 11.47
C ASP A 34 10.49 -22.02 10.89
N GLU A 35 9.53 -21.91 9.98
CA GLU A 35 8.90 -23.03 9.29
C GLU A 35 9.52 -23.33 7.92
N LEU A 36 10.34 -22.42 7.37
CA LEU A 36 10.96 -22.58 6.06
C LEU A 36 11.89 -23.80 6.01
N THR A 37 11.86 -24.50 4.88
CA THR A 37 12.81 -25.57 4.55
C THR A 37 13.35 -25.38 3.14
N LEU A 38 14.45 -26.06 2.82
CA LEU A 38 15.12 -25.93 1.54
C LEU A 38 14.21 -26.43 0.40
N GLU A 39 13.47 -27.51 0.62
CA GLU A 39 12.54 -28.08 -0.36
C GLU A 39 11.42 -27.09 -0.69
N PHE A 40 10.87 -26.41 0.32
CA PHE A 40 9.85 -25.39 0.10
C PHE A 40 10.40 -24.22 -0.72
N ILE A 41 11.55 -23.67 -0.32
CA ILE A 41 12.22 -22.57 -1.04
C ILE A 41 12.51 -23.00 -2.49
N GLN A 42 13.06 -24.19 -2.71
CA GLN A 42 13.31 -24.73 -4.04
C GLN A 42 12.02 -24.81 -4.86
N SER A 43 10.92 -25.28 -4.26
CA SER A 43 9.63 -25.43 -4.94
C SER A 43 9.06 -24.12 -5.49
N ILE A 44 9.36 -22.99 -4.83
CA ILE A 44 8.94 -21.65 -5.28
C ILE A 44 9.66 -21.25 -6.57
N PHE A 45 10.94 -21.58 -6.68
CA PHE A 45 11.80 -21.16 -7.78
C PHE A 45 11.84 -22.13 -8.95
N ASN A 46 11.58 -23.43 -8.72
CA ASN A 46 11.54 -24.48 -9.75
C ASN A 46 10.68 -24.11 -10.96
N ASN A 47 9.52 -23.49 -10.74
CA ASN A 47 8.58 -23.15 -11.82
C ASN A 47 8.97 -21.89 -12.62
N ARG A 48 10.02 -21.16 -12.19
CA ARG A 48 10.38 -19.83 -12.74
C ARG A 48 11.78 -19.76 -13.31
N TYR A 49 12.71 -20.51 -12.74
CA TYR A 49 14.12 -20.47 -13.09
C TYR A 49 14.58 -21.87 -13.50
N GLU A 50 14.50 -22.15 -14.81
CA GLU A 50 15.06 -23.39 -15.35
C GLU A 50 16.56 -23.46 -15.01
N GLY A 51 16.97 -24.55 -14.36
CA GLY A 51 18.36 -24.78 -13.94
C GLY A 51 18.79 -24.15 -12.60
N GLY A 52 17.98 -23.27 -12.00
CA GLY A 52 18.29 -22.66 -10.71
C GLY A 52 18.01 -23.59 -9.53
N ASN A 53 19.01 -24.31 -9.03
CA ASN A 53 18.91 -25.07 -7.77
C ASN A 53 19.39 -24.22 -6.59
N VAL A 54 18.50 -23.86 -5.68
CA VAL A 54 18.82 -23.36 -4.34
C VAL A 54 19.41 -24.52 -3.53
N ILE A 55 20.66 -24.39 -3.12
CA ILE A 55 21.40 -25.40 -2.34
C ILE A 55 21.41 -25.12 -0.86
N ASP A 56 21.16 -23.85 -0.47
CA ASP A 56 21.14 -23.42 0.92
C ASP A 56 20.38 -22.09 1.03
N PHE A 57 19.89 -21.78 2.23
CA PHE A 57 19.34 -20.46 2.54
C PHE A 57 19.58 -20.09 4.01
N SER A 58 19.59 -18.79 4.29
CA SER A 58 19.63 -18.28 5.66
C SER A 58 18.65 -17.13 5.83
N ILE A 59 18.11 -16.95 7.04
CA ILE A 59 17.24 -15.82 7.37
C ILE A 59 18.07 -14.82 8.16
N ASP A 60 18.02 -13.54 7.78
CA ASP A 60 18.67 -12.49 8.56
C ASP A 60 18.04 -12.44 9.96
N GLU A 61 18.88 -12.53 11.01
CA GLU A 61 18.42 -12.48 12.41
C GLU A 61 17.68 -11.18 12.73
N LYS A 62 18.16 -10.08 12.14
CA LYS A 62 17.52 -8.78 12.26
C LYS A 62 16.40 -8.67 11.22
N SER A 63 15.15 -8.67 11.70
CA SER A 63 14.01 -8.32 10.87
C SER A 63 14.21 -6.94 10.24
N LEU A 64 13.69 -6.77 9.02
CA LEU A 64 13.48 -5.41 8.51
C LEU A 64 12.44 -4.72 9.39
N ASP A 65 12.43 -3.39 9.39
CA ASP A 65 11.42 -2.64 10.13
C ASP A 65 10.03 -3.09 9.66
N GLY A 66 9.33 -3.80 10.54
CA GLY A 66 8.05 -4.44 10.24
C GLY A 66 6.90 -3.47 10.43
N GLY A 67 5.86 -3.61 9.60
CA GLY A 67 4.58 -2.95 9.83
C GLY A 67 3.94 -3.41 11.15
N LEU A 68 2.90 -2.70 11.61
CA LEU A 68 2.27 -2.91 12.92
C LEU A 68 1.91 -4.38 13.24
N ASN A 69 1.58 -5.21 12.24
CA ASN A 69 1.08 -6.58 12.47
C ASN A 69 1.78 -7.67 11.68
N SER A 70 2.82 -7.33 10.94
CA SER A 70 3.50 -8.27 10.04
C SER A 70 4.98 -8.36 10.39
N SER A 71 5.52 -9.57 10.28
CA SER A 71 6.96 -9.82 10.30
C SER A 71 7.49 -9.65 8.87
N ILE A 72 8.61 -8.94 8.74
CA ILE A 72 9.33 -8.78 7.46
C ILE A 72 10.76 -9.27 7.65
N GLN A 73 11.11 -10.35 6.97
CA GLN A 73 12.40 -11.03 7.11
C GLN A 73 13.08 -11.16 5.75
N ARG A 74 14.38 -10.92 5.70
CA ARG A 74 15.18 -11.18 4.50
C ARG A 74 15.67 -12.63 4.52
N ILE A 75 15.49 -13.32 3.40
CA ILE A 75 16.02 -14.64 3.13
C ILE A 75 17.18 -14.48 2.14
N ARG A 76 18.36 -15.00 2.49
CA ARG A 76 19.50 -15.13 1.58
C ARG A 76 19.47 -16.49 0.92
N LEU A 77 19.67 -16.50 -0.39
CA LEU A 77 19.64 -17.70 -1.20
C LEU A 77 21.04 -18.02 -1.68
N LYS A 78 21.40 -19.29 -1.65
CA LYS A 78 22.63 -19.81 -2.24
C LYS A 78 22.25 -20.75 -3.37
N TRP A 79 22.76 -20.47 -4.57
CA TRP A 79 22.46 -21.24 -5.76
C TRP A 79 23.61 -22.19 -6.11
N GLU A 80 23.27 -23.38 -6.59
CA GLU A 80 24.19 -24.26 -7.31
C GLU A 80 24.66 -23.50 -8.55
N LYS A 81 25.99 -23.34 -8.73
CA LYS A 81 26.56 -22.55 -9.83
C LYS A 81 25.99 -23.03 -11.17
N GLN A 82 25.23 -22.16 -11.85
CA GLN A 82 24.90 -22.33 -13.27
C GLN A 82 25.79 -21.42 -14.13
N PRO A 83 26.33 -21.93 -15.25
CA PRO A 83 26.98 -21.09 -16.25
C PRO A 83 25.91 -20.25 -16.97
N ARG A 84 25.99 -18.94 -16.75
CA ARG A 84 25.52 -17.81 -17.58
C ARG A 84 24.25 -18.04 -18.43
N GLU A 85 23.20 -17.29 -18.07
CA GLU A 85 21.98 -16.95 -18.83
C GLU A 85 20.77 -17.87 -18.63
N CYS A 86 19.95 -17.55 -17.61
CA CYS A 86 18.56 -17.97 -17.59
C CYS A 86 17.78 -17.18 -18.65
N THR A 87 17.05 -17.87 -19.53
CA THR A 87 16.37 -17.31 -20.71
C THR A 87 15.20 -16.36 -20.35
N ASN A 88 14.62 -16.49 -19.16
CA ASN A 88 13.40 -15.76 -18.76
C ASN A 88 13.62 -14.65 -17.72
N PHE A 89 14.70 -14.73 -16.94
CA PHE A 89 15.09 -13.74 -15.94
C PHE A 89 16.62 -13.62 -15.95
N GLN A 90 17.15 -12.41 -16.10
CA GLN A 90 18.58 -12.22 -16.33
C GLN A 90 19.47 -12.63 -15.15
N VAL A 91 18.94 -12.68 -13.92
CA VAL A 91 19.72 -12.92 -12.69
C VAL A 91 18.89 -13.68 -11.65
N LEU A 92 19.46 -14.73 -11.06
CA LEU A 92 18.91 -15.43 -9.90
C LEU A 92 18.98 -14.50 -8.67
N PRO A 93 17.92 -14.36 -7.86
CA PRO A 93 17.96 -13.44 -6.73
C PRO A 93 18.87 -13.99 -5.62
N ASP A 94 19.83 -13.18 -5.17
CA ASP A 94 20.64 -13.51 -3.98
C ASP A 94 19.83 -13.38 -2.68
N THR A 95 18.79 -12.53 -2.69
CA THR A 95 17.91 -12.32 -1.54
C THR A 95 16.45 -12.15 -1.96
N VAL A 96 15.54 -12.53 -1.05
CA VAL A 96 14.09 -12.31 -1.16
C VAL A 96 13.52 -11.89 0.19
N ILE A 97 12.33 -11.30 0.20
CA ILE A 97 11.64 -10.85 1.42
C ILE A 97 10.47 -11.78 1.74
N LEU A 98 10.46 -12.34 2.94
CA LEU A 98 9.29 -12.97 3.54
C LEU A 98 8.51 -11.92 4.34
N LYS A 99 7.25 -11.67 3.94
CA LYS A 99 6.27 -10.93 4.75
C LYS A 99 5.21 -11.90 5.23
N SER A 100 4.98 -11.98 6.53
CA SER A 100 3.91 -12.81 7.12
C SER A 100 3.18 -12.07 8.22
N VAL A 101 1.98 -12.50 8.58
CA VAL A 101 1.39 -12.10 9.86
C VAL A 101 2.33 -12.51 11.00
N ILE A 102 2.38 -11.75 12.10
CA ILE A 102 3.10 -12.20 13.31
C ILE A 102 2.31 -13.35 13.95
N GLU A 103 2.95 -14.47 14.26
CA GLU A 103 2.31 -15.65 14.88
C GLU A 103 1.96 -15.41 16.36
N SER A 104 1.05 -14.47 16.62
CA SER A 104 0.50 -14.23 17.96
C SER A 104 -1.01 -14.06 17.90
N PHE A 105 -1.68 -14.46 18.97
CA PHE A 105 -3.15 -14.44 19.04
C PHE A 105 -3.72 -13.05 18.73
N GLU A 106 -3.18 -11.98 19.35
CA GLU A 106 -3.66 -10.62 19.13
C GLU A 106 -3.37 -10.10 17.72
N ARG A 107 -2.23 -10.49 17.12
CA ARG A 107 -1.87 -10.06 15.76
C ARG A 107 -2.69 -10.77 14.70
N ILE A 108 -2.95 -12.06 14.88
CA ILE A 108 -3.88 -12.82 14.04
C ILE A 108 -5.28 -12.22 14.16
N LYS A 109 -5.78 -12.02 15.39
CA LYS A 109 -7.07 -11.37 15.64
C LYS A 109 -7.18 -10.02 14.93
N PHE A 110 -6.16 -9.17 15.03
CA PHE A 110 -6.11 -7.91 14.32
C PHE A 110 -6.18 -8.12 12.81
N SER A 111 -5.37 -9.05 12.26
CA SER A 111 -5.37 -9.38 10.83
C SER A 111 -6.75 -9.81 10.34
N ILE A 112 -7.47 -10.65 11.09
CA ILE A 112 -8.85 -11.07 10.76
C ILE A 112 -9.78 -9.85 10.74
N GLN A 113 -9.76 -9.05 11.80
CA GLN A 113 -10.67 -7.92 11.98
C GLN A 113 -10.51 -6.84 10.91
N HIS A 114 -9.28 -6.61 10.45
CA HIS A 114 -8.95 -5.58 9.47
C HIS A 114 -8.69 -6.16 8.07
N SER A 115 -8.88 -7.48 7.92
CA SER A 115 -8.66 -8.22 6.67
C SER A 115 -7.28 -7.95 6.06
N GLN A 116 -6.19 -8.03 6.83
CA GLN A 116 -4.85 -7.70 6.31
C GLN A 116 -4.34 -8.69 5.27
N SER A 117 -4.93 -9.89 5.17
CA SER A 117 -4.63 -10.86 4.11
C SER A 117 -4.95 -10.37 2.69
N ARG A 118 -5.64 -9.24 2.54
CA ARG A 118 -5.95 -8.61 1.24
C ARG A 118 -4.71 -8.33 0.40
N GLU A 119 -3.58 -8.03 1.04
CA GLU A 119 -2.32 -7.87 0.32
C GLU A 119 -1.90 -9.16 -0.40
N ALA A 120 -2.06 -10.31 0.26
CA ALA A 120 -1.76 -11.60 -0.33
C ALA A 120 -2.69 -11.93 -1.49
N ASP A 121 -3.98 -11.59 -1.37
CA ASP A 121 -4.96 -11.72 -2.44
C ASP A 121 -4.61 -10.85 -3.65
N PHE A 122 -4.24 -9.59 -3.43
CA PHE A 122 -3.82 -8.68 -4.50
C PHE A 122 -2.63 -9.24 -5.29
N TYR A 123 -1.59 -9.70 -4.58
CA TYR A 123 -0.44 -10.31 -5.24
C TYR A 123 -0.76 -11.63 -5.93
N GLN A 124 -1.65 -12.45 -5.36
CA GLN A 124 -2.09 -13.70 -5.98
C GLN A 124 -2.90 -13.45 -7.26
N TYR A 125 -3.81 -12.46 -7.24
CA TYR A 125 -4.59 -12.03 -8.38
C TYR A 125 -3.69 -11.55 -9.53
N HIS A 126 -2.64 -10.79 -9.22
CA HIS A 126 -1.68 -10.39 -10.23
C HIS A 126 -0.78 -11.54 -10.70
N LEU A 127 -0.41 -12.47 -9.81
CA LEU A 127 0.36 -13.65 -10.19
C LEU A 127 -0.43 -14.59 -11.12
N SER A 128 -1.72 -14.82 -10.86
CA SER A 128 -2.55 -15.69 -11.70
C SER A 128 -2.73 -15.13 -13.10
N SER A 129 -2.82 -13.81 -13.24
CA SER A 129 -2.86 -13.13 -14.56
C SER A 129 -1.60 -13.37 -15.40
N LEU A 130 -0.45 -13.61 -14.77
CA LEU A 130 0.78 -13.98 -15.48
C LEU A 130 0.74 -15.43 -15.96
N LEU A 131 0.21 -16.32 -15.14
CA LEU A 131 0.16 -17.75 -15.44
C LEU A 131 -0.88 -18.07 -16.52
N SER A 132 -2.02 -17.38 -16.54
CA SER A 132 -3.07 -17.60 -17.56
C SER A 132 -2.64 -17.21 -18.97
N ASN A 133 -1.78 -16.19 -19.11
CA ASN A 133 -1.30 -15.72 -20.42
C ASN A 133 -0.32 -16.69 -21.10
N LYS A 134 0.28 -17.64 -20.37
CA LYS A 134 1.20 -18.66 -20.93
C LYS A 134 0.53 -19.61 -21.92
N ASN A 135 -0.79 -19.74 -21.90
CA ASN A 135 -1.52 -20.62 -22.82
C ASN A 135 -1.76 -19.99 -24.21
N THR A 136 -1.39 -18.72 -24.39
CA THR A 136 -1.32 -18.14 -25.73
C THR A 136 0.06 -18.48 -26.31
N ASN A 137 0.12 -19.07 -27.51
CA ASN A 137 1.36 -19.54 -28.19
C ASN A 137 2.42 -18.45 -28.48
N ASN A 138 2.35 -17.31 -27.81
CA ASN A 138 3.27 -16.20 -27.96
C ASN A 138 4.47 -16.44 -27.03
N THR A 139 5.46 -17.16 -27.54
CA THR A 139 6.72 -17.54 -26.86
C THR A 139 7.57 -16.35 -26.39
N ASN A 140 7.18 -15.11 -26.74
CA ASN A 140 7.86 -13.88 -26.33
C ASN A 140 7.18 -13.12 -25.18
N SER A 141 6.10 -13.65 -24.57
CA SER A 141 5.51 -13.01 -23.39
C SER A 141 6.38 -13.27 -22.16
N SER A 142 7.33 -12.36 -21.91
CA SER A 142 8.16 -12.38 -20.69
C SER A 142 7.26 -12.37 -19.45
N ASN A 143 7.56 -13.22 -18.45
CA ASN A 143 6.87 -13.33 -17.14
C ASN A 143 6.99 -12.03 -16.31
N LYS A 144 6.45 -10.91 -16.78
CA LYS A 144 6.52 -9.61 -16.13
C LYS A 144 5.22 -9.30 -15.45
N MET A 145 5.27 -8.93 -14.16
CA MET A 145 4.15 -8.37 -13.42
C MET A 145 3.40 -7.34 -14.29
N LYS A 146 2.06 -7.37 -14.25
CA LYS A 146 1.21 -6.43 -15.01
C LYS A 146 1.66 -4.98 -14.80
N TYR A 147 2.07 -4.65 -13.59
CA TYR A 147 2.60 -3.35 -13.21
C TYR A 147 4.07 -3.47 -12.83
N PRO A 148 4.97 -2.71 -13.48
CA PRO A 148 6.41 -2.77 -13.20
C PRO A 148 6.78 -2.16 -11.84
N PHE A 149 5.89 -1.36 -11.25
CA PHE A 149 6.05 -0.80 -9.91
C PHE A 149 5.64 -1.77 -8.79
N VAL A 150 5.10 -2.95 -9.10
CA VAL A 150 4.80 -3.97 -8.08
C VAL A 150 5.99 -4.93 -8.00
N PRO A 151 6.51 -5.26 -6.80
CA PRO A 151 7.60 -6.21 -6.64
C PRO A 151 7.27 -7.56 -7.30
N ILE A 152 8.28 -8.28 -7.78
CA ILE A 152 8.06 -9.67 -8.23
C ILE A 152 7.56 -10.50 -7.04
N VAL A 153 6.39 -11.10 -7.19
CA VAL A 153 5.78 -11.98 -6.17
C VAL A 153 6.21 -13.39 -6.49
N TYR A 154 7.04 -14.02 -5.66
CA TYR A 154 7.45 -15.43 -5.83
C TYR A 154 6.42 -16.40 -5.27
N TYR A 155 5.87 -16.05 -4.12
CA TYR A 155 4.88 -16.84 -3.39
C TYR A 155 3.89 -15.91 -2.72
N SER A 156 2.61 -16.27 -2.72
CA SER A 156 1.58 -15.59 -1.95
C SER A 156 0.53 -16.59 -1.54
N ASN A 157 0.19 -16.62 -0.26
CA ASN A 157 -0.84 -17.50 0.26
C ASN A 157 -1.48 -16.92 1.52
N LYS A 158 -2.72 -17.34 1.78
CA LYS A 158 -3.49 -16.96 2.96
C LYS A 158 -4.32 -18.13 3.48
N THR A 159 -4.72 -18.06 4.75
CA THR A 159 -5.77 -18.93 5.28
C THR A 159 -7.13 -18.25 5.15
N TYR A 160 -8.21 -19.04 5.23
CA TYR A 160 -9.57 -18.51 5.29
C TYR A 160 -9.83 -17.62 6.53
N CYS A 161 -9.00 -17.76 7.57
CA CYS A 161 -9.04 -16.93 8.75
C CYS A 161 -8.29 -15.61 8.60
N GLY A 162 -7.55 -15.39 7.50
CA GLY A 162 -6.84 -14.13 7.27
C GLY A 162 -5.41 -14.09 7.83
N SER A 163 -4.82 -15.23 8.20
CA SER A 163 -3.36 -15.34 8.23
C SER A 163 -2.82 -15.30 6.81
N PHE A 164 -1.61 -14.78 6.61
CA PHE A 164 -1.00 -14.71 5.29
C PHE A 164 0.53 -14.80 5.36
N SER A 165 1.13 -15.19 4.25
CA SER A 165 2.57 -15.19 4.03
C SER A 165 2.88 -15.02 2.55
N MET A 166 3.90 -14.21 2.25
CA MET A 166 4.28 -13.84 0.90
C MET A 166 5.81 -13.82 0.81
N ILE A 167 6.35 -14.30 -0.32
CA ILE A 167 7.78 -14.13 -0.64
C ILE A 167 7.87 -13.24 -1.87
N LEU A 168 8.53 -12.10 -1.69
CA LEU A 168 8.60 -11.00 -2.63
C LEU A 168 10.05 -10.72 -3.05
N GLN A 169 10.23 -10.01 -4.16
CA GLN A 169 11.49 -9.42 -4.56
C GLN A 169 12.07 -8.58 -3.43
N ASP A 170 13.36 -8.79 -3.13
CA ASP A 170 14.09 -7.89 -2.26
C ASP A 170 14.52 -6.65 -3.05
N ILE A 171 13.88 -5.54 -2.74
CA ILE A 171 14.17 -4.21 -3.32
C ILE A 171 15.10 -3.43 -2.38
N SER A 172 15.31 -3.89 -1.14
CA SER A 172 16.09 -3.15 -0.14
C SER A 172 17.58 -3.04 -0.53
N PRO A 173 18.34 -2.09 0.04
CA PRO A 173 19.77 -1.99 -0.22
C PRO A 173 20.46 -3.32 0.11
N PRO A 174 21.44 -3.76 -0.69
CA PRO A 174 22.28 -4.87 -0.29
C PRO A 174 22.93 -4.51 1.06
N PRO A 175 23.08 -5.48 1.97
CA PRO A 175 23.88 -5.27 3.17
C PRO A 175 25.27 -4.81 2.76
N LYS A 176 25.82 -3.82 3.47
CA LYS A 176 27.15 -3.25 3.17
C LYS A 176 28.13 -4.41 2.94
N PRO A 177 28.76 -4.54 1.76
CA PRO A 177 29.73 -5.59 1.53
C PRO A 177 30.85 -5.43 2.55
N SER A 178 31.18 -6.51 3.24
CA SER A 178 32.31 -6.55 4.18
C SER A 178 33.67 -6.53 3.46
N SER A 179 33.69 -6.51 2.13
CA SER A 179 34.90 -6.49 1.31
C SER A 179 34.88 -5.39 0.24
N THR A 180 36.01 -4.71 0.10
CA THR A 180 36.27 -3.53 -0.74
C THR A 180 36.40 -3.80 -2.25
N THR A 181 35.84 -4.90 -2.76
CA THR A 181 36.08 -5.33 -4.15
C THR A 181 34.79 -5.61 -4.93
N ALA A 182 34.33 -4.63 -5.73
CA ALA A 182 33.96 -4.75 -7.14
C ALA A 182 32.90 -3.72 -7.58
N ASN A 183 33.14 -3.15 -8.77
CA ASN A 183 32.37 -2.12 -9.49
C ASN A 183 31.06 -2.63 -10.13
N THR A 184 30.26 -3.43 -9.44
CA THR A 184 28.91 -3.75 -9.94
C THR A 184 27.93 -2.65 -9.55
N THR A 185 27.27 -2.05 -10.55
CA THR A 185 26.18 -1.08 -10.38
C THR A 185 24.96 -1.76 -9.76
N ILE A 186 24.99 -1.99 -8.46
CA ILE A 186 23.83 -2.48 -7.72
C ILE A 186 22.91 -1.29 -7.51
N SER A 187 21.74 -1.29 -8.17
CA SER A 187 20.69 -0.34 -7.88
C SER A 187 20.17 -0.61 -6.46
N SER A 188 20.65 0.15 -5.50
CA SER A 188 20.15 0.13 -4.13
C SER A 188 18.92 1.06 -4.06
N TYR A 189 17.90 0.71 -3.29
CA TYR A 189 16.71 1.56 -3.09
C TYR A 189 16.60 1.99 -1.63
N ILE A 190 15.92 3.10 -1.36
CA ILE A 190 15.54 3.53 -0.01
C ILE A 190 14.03 3.73 0.09
N LEU A 191 13.50 3.75 1.31
CA LEU A 191 12.12 4.14 1.53
C LEU A 191 11.89 5.59 1.08
N GLY A 192 10.78 5.84 0.39
CA GLY A 192 10.40 7.16 -0.08
C GLY A 192 10.20 8.14 1.06
N SER A 193 9.72 7.66 2.22
CA SER A 193 9.64 8.48 3.43
C SER A 193 11.01 9.04 3.76
N LEU A 194 12.07 8.23 3.82
CA LEU A 194 13.44 8.68 4.06
C LEU A 194 13.90 9.68 3.00
N ALA A 195 13.68 9.37 1.71
CA ALA A 195 14.05 10.25 0.59
C ALA A 195 13.39 11.64 0.69
N MET A 196 12.19 11.72 1.27
CA MET A 196 11.39 12.95 1.39
C MET A 196 11.52 13.63 2.76
N GLY A 197 12.52 13.29 3.58
CA GLY A 197 12.74 13.93 4.89
C GLY A 197 12.14 13.18 6.09
N ASN A 198 11.68 11.95 5.87
CA ASN A 198 11.11 11.03 6.85
C ASN A 198 9.87 11.54 7.60
N GLN A 199 9.02 12.29 6.91
CA GLN A 199 7.74 12.79 7.45
C GLN A 199 7.94 13.53 8.80
N CYS A 200 7.35 13.00 9.88
CA CYS A 200 7.44 13.53 11.24
C CYS A 200 8.58 12.93 12.07
N TRP A 201 9.25 11.89 11.58
CA TRP A 201 10.24 11.12 12.33
C TRP A 201 11.65 11.71 12.26
N GLY A 202 11.86 12.65 11.33
CA GLY A 202 13.17 13.25 11.07
C GLY A 202 14.11 12.31 10.32
N VAL A 203 15.05 12.88 9.57
CA VAL A 203 16.00 12.11 8.77
C VAL A 203 16.98 11.39 9.72
N PRO A 204 17.09 10.05 9.66
CA PRO A 204 18.07 9.31 10.45
C PRO A 204 19.49 9.81 10.16
N SER A 205 20.35 9.77 11.18
CA SER A 205 21.75 10.20 11.04
C SER A 205 22.49 9.39 9.97
N GLY A 206 23.27 10.08 9.14
CA GLY A 206 24.09 9.45 8.10
C GLY A 206 23.36 9.13 6.79
N ILE A 207 22.09 9.52 6.62
CA ILE A 207 21.39 9.45 5.33
C ILE A 207 21.50 10.81 4.63
N ASP A 208 22.19 10.83 3.48
CA ASP A 208 22.22 12.01 2.61
C ASP A 208 20.99 12.02 1.70
N ILE A 209 20.05 12.91 1.98
CA ILE A 209 18.83 13.09 1.19
C ILE A 209 18.92 14.27 0.21
N SER A 210 20.03 15.02 0.21
CA SER A 210 20.17 16.24 -0.61
C SER A 210 20.05 15.96 -2.11
N GLY A 211 20.25 14.70 -2.50
CA GLY A 211 20.19 14.27 -3.88
C GLY A 211 18.82 13.84 -4.41
N TYR A 212 17.78 13.89 -3.59
CA TYR A 212 16.42 13.52 -4.02
C TYR A 212 15.60 14.75 -4.38
N ASP A 213 15.01 14.72 -5.56
CA ASP A 213 13.99 15.69 -5.96
C ASP A 213 12.60 15.20 -5.55
N ILE A 214 12.01 15.87 -4.55
CA ILE A 214 10.66 15.60 -4.06
C ILE A 214 9.63 15.71 -5.19
N SER A 215 9.80 16.65 -6.12
CA SER A 215 8.90 16.79 -7.28
C SER A 215 8.93 15.56 -8.16
N TRP A 216 10.13 15.07 -8.48
CA TRP A 216 10.31 13.86 -9.26
C TRP A 216 9.67 12.65 -8.56
N ILE A 217 9.87 12.49 -7.24
CA ILE A 217 9.29 11.37 -6.49
C ILE A 217 7.77 11.39 -6.58
N VAL A 218 7.14 12.54 -6.28
CA VAL A 218 5.68 12.67 -6.29
C VAL A 218 5.13 12.46 -7.71
N GLU A 219 5.79 13.05 -8.71
CA GLU A 219 5.38 12.92 -10.11
C GLU A 219 5.40 11.46 -10.57
N ASN A 220 6.47 10.71 -10.28
CA ASN A 220 6.55 9.30 -10.65
C ASN A 220 5.54 8.46 -9.87
N CYS A 221 5.34 8.73 -8.57
CA CYS A 221 4.27 8.09 -7.79
C CYS A 221 2.90 8.28 -8.46
N PHE A 222 2.59 9.50 -8.92
CA PHE A 222 1.33 9.80 -9.58
C PHE A 222 1.21 9.14 -10.95
N ILE A 223 2.28 9.15 -11.75
CA ILE A 223 2.30 8.50 -13.05
C ILE A 223 2.09 6.99 -12.90
N GLU A 224 2.83 6.34 -12.00
CA GLU A 224 2.74 4.89 -11.83
C GLU A 224 1.38 4.46 -11.25
N THR A 225 0.88 5.14 -10.21
CA THR A 225 -0.45 4.81 -9.64
C THR A 225 -1.60 5.10 -10.61
N SER A 226 -1.44 6.07 -11.53
CA SER A 226 -2.44 6.31 -12.58
C SER A 226 -2.68 5.08 -13.44
N LYS A 227 -1.69 4.22 -13.65
CA LYS A 227 -1.84 2.98 -14.44
C LYS A 227 -2.85 2.02 -13.77
N LEU A 228 -2.73 1.83 -12.45
CA LEU A 228 -3.70 1.05 -11.67
C LEU A 228 -5.09 1.69 -11.72
N HIS A 229 -5.17 3.00 -11.52
CA HIS A 229 -6.44 3.73 -11.52
C HIS A 229 -7.16 3.73 -12.88
N ILE A 230 -6.40 3.81 -13.98
CA ILE A 230 -6.93 3.73 -15.35
C ILE A 230 -7.46 2.34 -15.63
N ASP A 231 -6.74 1.31 -15.20
CA ASP A 231 -7.09 -0.07 -15.52
C ASP A 231 -8.46 -0.48 -14.97
N TYR A 232 -8.79 -0.01 -13.78
CA TYR A 232 -10.05 -0.27 -13.08
C TYR A 232 -10.99 0.94 -13.05
N TRP A 233 -10.77 1.94 -13.91
CA TRP A 233 -11.57 3.17 -13.92
C TRP A 233 -13.05 2.88 -14.18
N ARG A 234 -13.88 3.10 -13.15
CA ARG A 234 -15.33 2.84 -13.15
C ARG A 234 -15.69 1.45 -13.68
N ASP A 235 -14.79 0.48 -13.50
CA ASP A 235 -15.00 -0.89 -13.92
C ASP A 235 -16.03 -1.55 -13.00
N LYS A 236 -17.25 -1.77 -13.51
CA LYS A 236 -18.31 -2.39 -12.72
C LYS A 236 -18.10 -3.89 -12.53
N GLU A 237 -17.28 -4.55 -13.35
CA GLU A 237 -17.05 -5.98 -13.24
C GLU A 237 -16.40 -6.34 -11.90
N ILE A 238 -15.53 -5.49 -11.37
CA ILE A 238 -14.92 -5.68 -10.04
C ILE A 238 -15.94 -5.62 -8.89
N LEU A 239 -17.13 -5.05 -9.14
CA LEU A 239 -18.20 -4.93 -8.13
C LEU A 239 -19.12 -6.16 -8.10
N PHE A 240 -19.30 -6.82 -9.25
CA PHE A 240 -20.29 -7.90 -9.42
C PHE A 240 -19.74 -9.32 -9.19
N GLN A 241 -18.42 -9.48 -9.03
CA GLN A 241 -17.79 -10.80 -8.88
C GLN A 241 -18.16 -11.53 -7.58
N GLN A 242 -18.82 -10.89 -6.62
CA GLN A 242 -19.33 -11.54 -5.40
C GLN A 242 -20.46 -12.55 -5.65
N GLN A 243 -21.16 -12.48 -6.78
CA GLN A 243 -22.40 -13.23 -6.99
C GLN A 243 -22.25 -14.57 -7.75
N GLN A 244 -21.05 -14.88 -8.25
CA GLN A 244 -20.79 -16.14 -8.94
C GLN A 244 -20.08 -17.12 -8.00
N GLU A 245 -20.85 -17.81 -7.16
CA GLU A 245 -20.34 -18.65 -6.07
C GLU A 245 -19.46 -19.84 -6.48
N ASN A 246 -19.23 -20.12 -7.76
CA ASN A 246 -18.57 -21.37 -8.15
C ASN A 246 -17.65 -21.22 -9.37
N LEU A 247 -16.35 -21.43 -9.12
CA LEU A 247 -15.33 -22.05 -9.99
C LEU A 247 -14.18 -21.19 -10.57
N ASN A 248 -14.18 -19.86 -10.47
CA ASN A 248 -13.10 -19.06 -11.06
C ASN A 248 -12.21 -18.37 -10.02
N ASN A 249 -10.88 -18.41 -10.24
CA ASN A 249 -9.83 -17.77 -9.43
C ASN A 249 -9.89 -16.21 -9.41
N ASN A 250 -11.03 -15.62 -9.74
CA ASN A 250 -11.24 -14.17 -9.89
C ASN A 250 -12.20 -13.64 -8.82
N ASP A 251 -12.32 -14.28 -7.66
CA ASP A 251 -13.07 -13.68 -6.55
C ASP A 251 -12.36 -12.41 -6.06
N LEU A 252 -13.04 -11.26 -6.19
CA LEU A 252 -12.59 -9.96 -5.68
C LEU A 252 -13.30 -9.54 -4.40
N SER A 253 -14.03 -10.46 -3.73
CA SER A 253 -14.71 -10.22 -2.45
C SER A 253 -13.80 -9.70 -1.34
N TRP A 254 -12.49 -9.91 -1.48
CA TRP A 254 -11.45 -9.41 -0.60
C TRP A 254 -11.19 -7.91 -0.73
N LEU A 255 -11.59 -7.22 -1.80
CA LEU A 255 -11.33 -5.78 -1.92
C LEU A 255 -12.02 -4.99 -0.80
N LYS A 256 -11.28 -4.07 -0.17
CA LYS A 256 -11.85 -3.18 0.85
C LYS A 256 -12.92 -2.27 0.26
N ASN A 257 -13.94 -1.98 1.07
CA ASN A 257 -15.10 -1.16 0.73
C ASN A 257 -15.99 -1.69 -0.40
N LEU A 258 -15.73 -2.89 -0.94
CA LEU A 258 -16.56 -3.49 -1.98
C LEU A 258 -18.03 -3.60 -1.53
N ASP A 259 -18.25 -4.01 -0.28
CA ASP A 259 -19.56 -4.05 0.38
C ASP A 259 -20.24 -2.68 0.47
N TYR A 260 -19.45 -1.61 0.62
CA TYR A 260 -19.97 -0.25 0.65
C TYR A 260 -20.42 0.22 -0.73
N TYR A 261 -19.67 -0.07 -1.78
CA TYR A 261 -20.05 0.26 -3.16
C TYR A 261 -21.25 -0.54 -3.68
N ASN A 262 -21.49 -1.73 -3.11
CA ASN A 262 -22.67 -2.55 -3.38
C ASN A 262 -23.86 -2.24 -2.44
N GLY A 263 -23.73 -1.29 -1.51
CA GLY A 263 -24.80 -0.92 -0.58
C GLY A 263 -25.12 -1.96 0.51
N LEU A 264 -24.28 -2.99 0.69
CA LEU A 264 -24.50 -4.10 1.64
C LEU A 264 -23.89 -3.83 3.04
N GLY A 265 -22.82 -3.03 3.14
CA GLY A 265 -22.02 -2.88 4.36
C GLY A 265 -22.50 -1.83 5.38
N ARG A 266 -23.80 -1.48 5.41
CA ARG A 266 -24.34 -0.37 6.22
C ARG A 266 -23.99 -0.46 7.71
N ASP A 267 -24.27 -1.59 8.35
CA ASP A 267 -24.07 -1.73 9.80
C ASP A 267 -22.59 -1.64 10.18
N LYS A 268 -21.71 -2.27 9.39
CA LYS A 268 -20.26 -2.20 9.58
C LYS A 268 -19.78 -0.75 9.43
N TYR A 269 -20.29 -0.05 8.42
CA TYR A 269 -19.95 1.36 8.17
C TYR A 269 -20.40 2.24 9.33
N ILE A 270 -21.67 2.18 9.76
CA ILE A 270 -22.21 2.99 10.85
C ILE A 270 -21.45 2.73 12.16
N ASN A 271 -21.25 1.46 12.50
CA ASN A 271 -20.54 1.10 13.73
C ASN A 271 -19.11 1.64 13.76
N TYR A 272 -18.40 1.61 12.62
CA TYR A 272 -17.02 2.07 12.56
C TYR A 272 -16.91 3.60 12.41
N PHE A 273 -17.55 4.17 11.40
CA PHE A 273 -17.40 5.57 11.03
C PHE A 273 -18.30 6.51 11.83
N GLU A 274 -19.57 6.18 12.03
CA GLU A 274 -20.49 7.10 12.70
C GLU A 274 -20.43 7.01 14.22
N ILE A 275 -20.19 5.81 14.76
CA ILE A 275 -20.15 5.55 16.21
C ILE A 275 -18.72 5.57 16.70
N LYS A 276 -17.91 4.56 16.36
CA LYS A 276 -16.56 4.40 16.93
C LYS A 276 -15.67 5.62 16.67
N LEU A 277 -15.62 6.11 15.42
CA LEU A 277 -14.77 7.26 15.10
C LEU A 277 -15.20 8.54 15.81
N LYS A 278 -16.52 8.74 15.96
CA LYS A 278 -17.06 9.88 16.72
C LYS A 278 -16.73 9.76 18.21
N GLU A 279 -16.82 8.57 18.77
CA GLU A 279 -16.40 8.34 20.16
C GLU A 279 -14.90 8.61 20.36
N THR A 280 -14.03 8.14 19.45
CA THR A 280 -12.60 8.44 19.50
C THR A 280 -12.35 9.95 19.39
N TRP A 281 -13.07 10.64 18.51
CA TRP A 281 -13.02 12.10 18.41
C TRP A 281 -13.35 12.78 19.74
N GLU A 282 -14.51 12.46 20.32
CA GLU A 282 -15.01 13.12 21.53
C GLU A 282 -14.16 12.79 22.77
N LYS A 283 -13.71 11.53 22.91
CA LYS A 283 -13.02 11.05 24.12
C LYS A 283 -11.51 11.28 24.11
N ILE A 284 -10.88 11.33 22.92
CA ILE A 284 -9.42 11.29 22.81
C ILE A 284 -8.91 12.45 21.95
N THR A 285 -9.35 12.54 20.70
CA THR A 285 -8.77 13.50 19.74
C THR A 285 -9.07 14.94 20.13
N LEU A 286 -10.32 15.27 20.48
CA LEU A 286 -10.73 16.63 20.84
C LEU A 286 -10.03 17.13 22.12
N PRO A 287 -9.98 16.36 23.23
CA PRO A 287 -9.19 16.76 24.40
C PRO A 287 -7.70 16.96 24.09
N LEU A 288 -7.11 16.10 23.24
CA LEU A 288 -5.71 16.25 22.82
C LEU A 288 -5.51 17.55 22.02
N ILE A 289 -6.41 17.86 21.09
CA ILE A 289 -6.39 19.11 20.32
C ILE A 289 -6.50 20.32 21.26
N GLU A 290 -7.40 20.29 22.24
CA GLU A 290 -7.58 21.39 23.19
C GLU A 290 -6.33 21.63 24.04
N LYS A 291 -5.73 20.56 24.56
CA LYS A 291 -4.45 20.62 25.25
C LYS A 291 -3.38 21.28 24.38
N LEU A 292 -3.17 20.76 23.17
CA LEU A 292 -2.10 21.22 22.27
C LEU A 292 -2.35 22.62 21.70
N ASN A 293 -3.60 23.01 21.54
CA ASN A 293 -3.97 24.36 21.13
C ASN A 293 -3.65 25.39 22.23
N ASN A 294 -3.94 25.07 23.50
CA ASN A 294 -3.56 25.92 24.64
C ASN A 294 -2.03 26.07 24.76
N GLU A 295 -1.28 25.09 24.27
CA GLU A 295 0.19 25.13 24.16
C GLU A 295 0.70 25.83 22.88
N ASN A 296 -0.19 26.38 22.04
CA ASN A 296 0.12 27.02 20.75
C ASN A 296 0.88 26.13 19.75
N LYS A 297 0.69 24.81 19.82
CA LYS A 297 1.36 23.85 18.93
C LYS A 297 0.60 23.57 17.63
N LEU A 298 -0.69 23.91 17.59
CA LEU A 298 -1.60 23.60 16.48
C LEU A 298 -1.99 24.84 15.68
N LYS A 299 -2.24 24.66 14.39
CA LYS A 299 -2.68 25.72 13.46
C LYS A 299 -4.14 25.52 13.05
N HIS A 300 -4.87 26.62 12.82
CA HIS A 300 -6.22 26.62 12.25
C HIS A 300 -7.25 25.74 13.01
N VAL A 301 -7.14 25.64 14.33
CA VAL A 301 -7.94 24.73 15.16
C VAL A 301 -9.44 25.00 15.05
N ASP A 302 -9.87 26.26 15.05
CA ASP A 302 -11.30 26.61 15.00
C ASP A 302 -11.94 26.16 13.68
N LEU A 303 -11.28 26.46 12.55
CA LEU A 303 -11.74 26.02 11.24
C LEU A 303 -11.77 24.50 11.15
N TYR A 304 -10.72 23.83 11.66
CA TYR A 304 -10.66 22.37 11.70
C TYR A 304 -11.85 21.78 12.49
N LYS A 305 -12.10 22.25 13.71
CA LYS A 305 -13.22 21.82 14.55
C LYS A 305 -14.56 22.07 13.86
N GLN A 306 -14.73 23.23 13.23
CA GLN A 306 -15.94 23.56 12.47
C GLN A 306 -16.18 22.55 11.35
N VAL A 307 -15.18 22.25 10.53
CA VAL A 307 -15.32 21.27 9.43
C VAL A 307 -15.62 19.88 9.97
N VAL A 308 -14.91 19.42 11.01
CA VAL A 308 -15.11 18.08 11.58
C VAL A 308 -16.52 17.94 12.18
N VAL A 309 -16.96 18.91 12.99
CA VAL A 309 -18.25 18.81 13.67
C VAL A 309 -19.40 19.10 12.71
N ASN A 310 -19.40 20.24 12.04
CA ASN A 310 -20.58 20.72 11.32
C ASN A 310 -20.74 20.09 9.94
N GLU A 311 -19.64 19.73 9.28
CA GLU A 311 -19.69 19.18 7.93
C GLU A 311 -19.47 17.67 7.95
N TYR A 312 -18.39 17.21 8.60
CA TYR A 312 -17.96 15.82 8.52
C TYR A 312 -18.91 14.88 9.27
N PHE A 313 -19.09 15.05 10.58
CA PHE A 313 -19.92 14.14 11.38
C PHE A 313 -21.43 14.31 11.16
N GLN A 314 -21.90 15.53 10.89
CA GLN A 314 -23.33 15.79 10.73
C GLN A 314 -23.86 15.40 9.36
N THR A 315 -23.06 15.62 8.31
CA THR A 315 -23.53 15.46 6.93
C THR A 315 -22.74 14.40 6.20
N PHE A 316 -21.43 14.60 6.13
CA PHE A 316 -20.60 13.93 5.14
C PHE A 316 -20.46 12.43 5.43
N ILE A 317 -20.11 12.07 6.66
CA ILE A 317 -19.80 10.68 7.03
C ILE A 317 -21.05 9.81 7.15
N LYS A 318 -22.25 10.39 7.12
CA LYS A 318 -23.51 9.62 7.23
C LYS A 318 -23.65 8.62 6.09
N TRP A 319 -24.09 7.40 6.40
CA TRP A 319 -24.26 6.33 5.41
C TRP A 319 -25.04 6.78 4.18
N GLU A 320 -26.17 7.46 4.36
CA GLU A 320 -27.04 7.90 3.26
C GLU A 320 -26.33 8.94 2.38
N SER A 321 -25.64 9.89 3.00
CA SER A 321 -24.84 10.89 2.29
C SER A 321 -23.69 10.26 1.54
N PHE A 322 -22.98 9.30 2.17
CA PHE A 322 -21.89 8.56 1.56
C PHE A 322 -22.38 7.75 0.35
N GLN A 323 -23.44 6.95 0.50
CA GLN A 323 -24.04 6.18 -0.59
C GLN A 323 -24.45 7.06 -1.77
N LYS A 324 -25.06 8.24 -1.51
CA LYS A 324 -25.43 9.18 -2.58
C LYS A 324 -24.21 9.69 -3.38
N ARG A 325 -23.06 9.85 -2.71
CA ARG A 325 -21.80 10.33 -3.34
C ARG A 325 -21.07 9.23 -4.10
N ILE A 326 -21.20 7.98 -3.68
CA ILE A 326 -20.54 6.83 -4.31
C ILE A 326 -21.49 6.03 -5.22
N ASP A 327 -22.63 6.61 -5.59
CA ASP A 327 -23.62 5.98 -6.47
C ASP A 327 -23.03 5.63 -7.83
N ILE A 328 -22.72 4.35 -8.02
CA ILE A 328 -22.06 3.79 -9.22
C ILE A 328 -22.91 3.89 -10.49
N ASN A 329 -24.21 4.21 -10.36
CA ASN A 329 -25.09 4.39 -11.51
C ASN A 329 -24.97 5.79 -12.13
N LYS A 330 -24.45 6.76 -11.39
CA LYS A 330 -24.15 8.09 -11.93
C LYS A 330 -22.88 8.06 -12.77
N SER A 331 -22.93 8.68 -13.94
CA SER A 331 -21.81 8.72 -14.89
C SER A 331 -20.60 9.51 -14.37
N ASP A 332 -20.81 10.42 -13.43
CA ASP A 332 -19.79 11.28 -12.84
C ASP A 332 -19.20 10.74 -11.54
N THR A 333 -19.69 9.63 -10.98
CA THR A 333 -19.09 9.00 -9.80
C THR A 333 -17.78 8.31 -10.16
N PRO A 334 -16.61 8.79 -9.68
CA PRO A 334 -15.34 8.14 -9.93
C PRO A 334 -15.07 7.08 -8.87
N PHE A 335 -14.74 5.88 -9.33
CA PHE A 335 -14.22 4.81 -8.50
C PHE A 335 -13.24 3.97 -9.30
N THR A 336 -12.30 3.35 -8.60
CA THR A 336 -11.32 2.41 -9.16
C THR A 336 -10.78 1.54 -8.03
N MET A 337 -9.98 0.53 -8.38
CA MET A 337 -9.04 -0.07 -7.43
C MET A 337 -7.99 0.98 -7.04
N VAL A 338 -7.79 1.17 -5.73
CA VAL A 338 -6.82 2.11 -5.13
C VAL A 338 -5.82 1.35 -4.26
N HIS A 339 -4.64 1.94 -4.02
CA HIS A 339 -3.66 1.37 -3.09
C HIS A 339 -4.21 1.38 -1.66
N GLY A 340 -4.93 2.43 -1.29
CA GLY A 340 -5.68 2.52 -0.03
C GLY A 340 -4.85 3.07 1.13
N ASP A 341 -3.57 2.70 1.22
CA ASP A 341 -2.58 3.30 2.12
C ASP A 341 -1.39 3.91 1.36
N PHE A 342 -1.69 4.87 0.48
CA PHE A 342 -0.70 5.45 -0.42
C PHE A 342 0.10 6.57 0.24
N HIS A 343 1.24 6.22 0.84
CA HIS A 343 2.19 7.18 1.42
C HIS A 343 3.64 6.74 1.16
N ALA A 344 4.61 7.65 1.32
CA ALA A 344 6.00 7.43 0.93
C ALA A 344 6.72 6.33 1.73
N GLY A 345 6.19 5.96 2.91
CA GLY A 345 6.69 4.82 3.68
C GLY A 345 6.39 3.46 3.02
N ASN A 346 5.45 3.43 2.08
CA ASN A 346 5.09 2.27 1.27
C ASN A 346 5.69 2.36 -0.15
N ILE A 347 6.69 3.23 -0.36
CA ILE A 347 7.34 3.40 -1.67
C ILE A 347 8.84 3.14 -1.53
N MET A 348 9.42 2.39 -2.47
CA MET A 348 10.88 2.27 -2.62
C MET A 348 11.36 3.14 -3.77
N ILE A 349 12.32 4.00 -3.50
CA ILE A 349 12.93 4.97 -4.42
C ILE A 349 14.36 4.54 -4.74
N PRO A 350 14.78 4.58 -6.01
CA PRO A 350 16.15 4.27 -6.42
C PRO A 350 17.15 5.23 -5.76
N ILE A 351 18.26 4.70 -5.24
CA ILE A 351 19.33 5.52 -4.66
C ILE A 351 20.02 6.31 -5.77
N THR A 352 20.20 7.60 -5.51
CA THR A 352 20.99 8.45 -6.38
C THR A 352 22.47 8.23 -6.13
N ILE A 353 23.21 7.89 -7.17
CA ILE A 353 24.68 7.79 -7.10
C ILE A 353 25.23 9.17 -7.47
N LYS A 354 26.06 9.75 -6.59
CA LYS A 354 26.86 10.92 -6.95
C LYS A 354 27.98 10.46 -7.88
N GLU A 355 27.79 10.62 -9.19
CA GLU A 355 28.82 10.18 -10.15
C GLU A 355 30.03 11.12 -10.21
N ASN A 356 30.04 12.34 -9.64
CA ASN A 356 31.21 13.23 -9.60
C ASN A 356 31.06 14.41 -8.60
N GLU A 357 30.97 14.15 -7.29
CA GLU A 357 30.90 15.11 -6.15
C GLU A 357 29.83 16.23 -6.19
N LYS A 358 29.24 16.58 -7.34
CA LYS A 358 28.49 17.81 -7.53
C LYS A 358 27.02 17.62 -7.85
N ASN A 359 26.61 16.51 -8.48
CA ASN A 359 25.21 16.24 -8.78
C ASN A 359 24.89 14.75 -8.64
N SER A 360 23.94 14.43 -7.77
CA SER A 360 23.21 13.17 -7.73
C SER A 360 22.18 13.17 -8.86
N VAL A 361 22.30 12.24 -9.81
CA VAL A 361 21.35 12.13 -10.93
C VAL A 361 20.52 10.86 -10.73
N ILE A 362 19.20 11.03 -10.63
CA ILE A 362 18.27 9.89 -10.76
C ILE A 362 18.35 9.45 -12.22
N ARG A 363 18.68 8.18 -12.48
CA ARG A 363 18.81 7.68 -13.86
C ARG A 363 17.46 7.83 -14.56
N GLU A 364 17.46 8.28 -15.82
CA GLU A 364 16.24 8.57 -16.61
C GLU A 364 15.27 7.38 -16.78
N ASN A 365 15.64 6.16 -16.36
CA ASN A 365 14.80 4.96 -16.40
C ASN A 365 14.68 4.26 -15.05
N SER A 366 14.83 4.99 -13.94
CA SER A 366 14.77 4.37 -12.63
C SER A 366 13.32 4.05 -12.25
N GLN A 367 13.05 2.78 -11.94
CA GLN A 367 11.74 2.31 -11.48
C GLN A 367 11.53 2.68 -10.02
N ILE A 368 10.30 3.02 -9.63
CA ILE A 368 9.86 3.07 -8.23
C ILE A 368 9.00 1.85 -7.91
N TYR A 369 8.98 1.40 -6.66
CA TYR A 369 8.12 0.27 -6.25
C TYR A 369 7.12 0.68 -5.18
N PHE A 370 5.90 0.16 -5.30
CA PHE A 370 4.83 0.30 -4.30
C PHE A 370 4.74 -0.98 -3.50
N LEU A 371 4.66 -0.83 -2.18
CA LEU A 371 4.63 -1.90 -1.19
C LEU A 371 3.37 -1.80 -0.35
N ASP A 372 3.06 -2.85 0.41
CA ASP A 372 1.99 -2.83 1.41
C ASP A 372 0.59 -2.51 0.85
N TYR A 373 0.10 -3.41 0.01
CA TYR A 373 -1.27 -3.39 -0.48
C TYR A 373 -2.26 -3.94 0.57
N SER A 374 -1.96 -3.85 1.88
CA SER A 374 -2.89 -4.32 2.92
C SER A 374 -4.18 -3.52 2.99
N GLU A 375 -4.19 -2.29 2.46
CA GLU A 375 -5.36 -1.43 2.39
C GLU A 375 -6.03 -1.32 1.01
N VAL A 376 -5.59 -2.14 0.06
CA VAL A 376 -6.15 -2.19 -1.30
C VAL A 376 -7.66 -2.40 -1.29
N GLY A 377 -8.36 -1.67 -2.16
CA GLY A 377 -9.81 -1.73 -2.24
C GLY A 377 -10.39 -0.84 -3.32
N ILE A 378 -11.70 -0.64 -3.26
CA ILE A 378 -12.43 0.29 -4.13
C ILE A 378 -12.52 1.66 -3.47
N GLY A 379 -12.19 2.70 -4.24
CA GLY A 379 -12.20 4.06 -3.74
C GLY A 379 -12.18 5.12 -4.82
N CYS A 380 -12.33 6.37 -4.38
CA CYS A 380 -12.05 7.53 -5.22
C CYS A 380 -10.53 7.63 -5.45
N PRO A 381 -10.04 7.61 -6.70
CA PRO A 381 -8.61 7.65 -6.98
C PRO A 381 -7.95 8.94 -6.49
N PHE A 382 -8.71 10.04 -6.51
CA PHE A 382 -8.22 11.35 -6.09
C PHE A 382 -7.93 11.42 -4.59
N SER A 383 -8.63 10.62 -3.77
CA SER A 383 -8.35 10.50 -2.34
C SER A 383 -7.00 9.83 -2.09
N ASP A 384 -6.59 8.86 -2.91
CA ASP A 384 -5.28 8.18 -2.79
C ASP A 384 -4.13 9.16 -3.09
N ILE A 385 -4.24 9.90 -4.19
CA ILE A 385 -3.29 10.95 -4.59
C ILE A 385 -3.17 12.05 -3.51
N SER A 386 -4.30 12.49 -2.95
CA SER A 386 -4.33 13.50 -1.89
C SER A 386 -3.71 13.01 -0.59
N GLN A 387 -3.89 11.73 -0.24
CA GLN A 387 -3.22 11.12 0.90
C GLN A 387 -1.71 11.28 0.76
N PHE A 388 -1.16 10.94 -0.40
CA PHE A 388 0.28 10.99 -0.63
C PHE A 388 0.86 12.39 -0.40
N ILE A 389 0.20 13.43 -0.92
CA ILE A 389 0.67 14.81 -0.78
C ILE A 389 0.64 15.24 0.69
N ILE A 390 -0.49 15.04 1.37
CA ILE A 390 -0.68 15.49 2.77
C ILE A 390 0.23 14.71 3.73
N SER A 391 0.49 13.42 3.50
CA SER A 391 1.36 12.57 4.34
C SER A 391 2.83 12.98 4.27
N ASN A 392 3.30 13.41 3.10
CA ASN A 392 4.73 13.34 2.77
C ASN A 392 5.35 14.67 2.36
N CYS A 393 4.56 15.63 1.90
CA CYS A 393 5.07 16.92 1.46
C CYS A 393 5.03 17.97 2.57
N SER A 394 5.97 18.91 2.58
CA SER A 394 5.81 20.11 3.40
C SER A 394 4.65 20.96 2.88
N ILE A 395 4.09 21.78 3.77
CA ILE A 395 3.00 22.72 3.44
C ILE A 395 3.45 23.68 2.32
N GLU A 396 4.68 24.16 2.40
CA GLU A 396 5.28 25.08 1.44
C GLU A 396 5.41 24.43 0.07
N PHE A 397 5.94 23.20 0.02
CA PHE A 397 6.08 22.44 -1.22
C PHE A 397 4.70 22.20 -1.86
N ARG A 398 3.71 21.78 -1.06
CA ARG A 398 2.35 21.52 -1.53
C ARG A 398 1.74 22.76 -2.17
N ARG A 399 1.75 23.91 -1.49
CA ARG A 399 1.18 25.17 -2.01
C ARG A 399 1.81 25.60 -3.34
N LEU A 400 3.11 25.33 -3.53
CA LEU A 400 3.82 25.67 -4.77
C LEU A 400 3.55 24.68 -5.91
N ASN A 401 3.38 23.39 -5.61
CA ASN A 401 3.46 22.32 -6.63
C ASN A 401 2.18 21.53 -6.86
N GLU A 402 1.22 21.55 -5.93
CA GLU A 402 0.08 20.63 -5.92
C GLU A 402 -0.72 20.65 -7.22
N LYS A 403 -1.11 21.84 -7.70
CA LYS A 403 -1.90 21.95 -8.95
C LYS A 403 -1.13 21.41 -10.16
N ARG A 404 0.19 21.69 -10.24
CA ARG A 404 1.06 21.18 -11.32
C ARG A 404 1.13 19.65 -11.28
N LEU A 405 1.41 19.08 -10.11
CA LEU A 405 1.53 17.63 -9.92
C LEU A 405 0.19 16.92 -10.22
N PHE A 406 -0.92 17.48 -9.76
CA PHE A 406 -2.25 16.95 -10.08
C PHE A 406 -2.56 17.03 -11.59
N THR A 407 -2.10 18.07 -12.28
CA THR A 407 -2.25 18.20 -13.74
C THR A 407 -1.57 17.04 -14.46
N ILE A 408 -0.37 16.65 -14.04
CA ILE A 408 0.35 15.51 -14.64
C ILE A 408 -0.44 14.21 -14.47
N TYR A 409 -0.98 13.97 -13.27
CA TYR A 409 -1.85 12.83 -13.00
C TYR A 409 -3.11 12.84 -13.89
N TYR A 410 -3.82 13.97 -13.93
CA TYR A 410 -5.04 14.15 -14.72
C TYR A 410 -4.79 13.92 -16.22
N GLU A 411 -3.68 14.43 -16.75
CA GLU A 411 -3.30 14.21 -18.15
C GLU A 411 -3.11 12.73 -18.48
N LYS A 412 -2.55 11.93 -17.57
CA LYS A 412 -2.44 10.47 -17.76
C LYS A 412 -3.83 9.83 -17.82
N LEU A 413 -4.74 10.23 -16.92
CA LEU A 413 -6.11 9.71 -16.91
C LEU A 413 -6.83 9.95 -18.24
N ILE A 414 -6.91 11.19 -18.72
CA ILE A 414 -7.67 11.52 -19.93
C ILE A 414 -7.03 10.99 -21.21
N LYS A 415 -5.70 10.84 -21.26
CA LYS A 415 -4.99 10.26 -22.41
C LYS A 415 -5.29 8.76 -22.60
N SER A 416 -5.81 8.08 -21.57
CA SER A 416 -6.11 6.65 -21.62
C SER A 416 -7.33 6.25 -22.45
N SER A 417 -8.16 7.20 -22.88
CA SER A 417 -9.50 7.00 -23.48
C SER A 417 -10.56 6.34 -22.58
N LYS A 418 -10.19 5.74 -21.45
CA LYS A 418 -11.13 5.17 -20.47
C LYS A 418 -11.84 6.24 -19.62
N VAL A 419 -11.28 7.44 -19.55
CA VAL A 419 -11.81 8.55 -18.77
C VAL A 419 -12.39 9.62 -19.70
N ASP A 420 -13.70 9.81 -19.65
CA ASP A 420 -14.37 10.86 -20.44
C ASP A 420 -14.06 12.24 -19.87
N SER A 421 -13.24 13.02 -20.58
CA SER A 421 -12.81 14.36 -20.18
C SER A 421 -13.94 15.40 -20.16
N LYS A 422 -15.10 15.13 -20.77
CA LYS A 422 -16.28 16.01 -20.70
C LYS A 422 -17.03 15.85 -19.38
N ILE A 423 -17.04 14.64 -18.82
CA ILE A 423 -17.64 14.33 -17.52
C ILE A 423 -16.63 14.65 -16.41
N PHE A 424 -15.43 14.11 -16.53
CA PHE A 424 -14.33 14.27 -15.59
C PHE A 424 -13.42 15.41 -16.04
N THR A 425 -13.94 16.64 -15.94
CA THR A 425 -13.14 17.85 -16.21
C THR A 425 -12.06 18.04 -15.16
N PHE A 426 -10.99 18.77 -15.50
CA PHE A 426 -9.89 19.05 -14.56
C PHE A 426 -10.41 19.65 -13.25
N ASP A 427 -11.24 20.68 -13.31
CA ASP A 427 -11.74 21.38 -12.12
C ASP A 427 -12.62 20.47 -11.24
N TYR A 428 -13.46 19.63 -11.87
CA TYR A 428 -14.26 18.65 -11.16
C TYR A 428 -13.37 17.65 -10.41
N CYS A 429 -12.42 17.03 -11.11
CA CYS A 429 -11.47 16.08 -10.53
C CYS A 429 -10.59 16.71 -9.44
N PHE A 430 -10.15 17.96 -9.63
CA PHE A 430 -9.33 18.66 -8.65
C PHE A 430 -10.14 19.04 -7.40
N ASN A 431 -11.44 19.32 -7.53
CA ASN A 431 -12.31 19.47 -6.37
C ASN A 431 -12.54 18.15 -5.64
N LEU A 432 -12.67 17.03 -6.36
CA LEU A 432 -12.74 15.70 -5.75
C LEU A 432 -11.45 15.32 -5.02
N TYR A 433 -10.29 15.72 -5.54
CA TYR A 433 -8.99 15.59 -4.86
C TYR A 433 -8.96 16.34 -3.53
N LYS A 434 -9.36 17.62 -3.52
CA LYS A 434 -9.42 18.42 -2.28
C LYS A 434 -10.38 17.80 -1.26
N ARG A 435 -11.59 17.45 -1.72
CA ARG A 435 -12.62 16.83 -0.91
C ARG A 435 -12.15 15.51 -0.30
N GLY A 436 -11.64 14.62 -1.15
CA GLY A 436 -11.15 13.30 -0.77
C GLY A 436 -9.96 13.36 0.20
N GLY A 437 -9.09 14.36 0.05
CA GLY A 437 -7.99 14.63 0.96
C GLY A 437 -8.48 15.02 2.35
N ILE A 438 -9.41 15.99 2.44
CA ILE A 438 -10.01 16.41 3.71
C ILE A 438 -10.73 15.23 4.39
N GLU A 439 -11.60 14.53 3.67
CA GLU A 439 -12.35 13.37 4.18
C GLU A 439 -11.43 12.31 4.77
N LYS A 440 -10.48 11.81 3.96
CA LYS A 440 -9.63 10.69 4.34
C LYS A 440 -8.76 11.05 5.53
N TRP A 441 -8.26 12.28 5.58
CA TRP A 441 -7.38 12.72 6.66
C TRP A 441 -8.08 13.11 7.95
N ILE A 442 -9.33 13.59 7.93
CA ILE A 442 -10.08 13.75 9.18
C ILE A 442 -10.17 12.40 9.88
N TRP A 443 -10.52 11.34 9.14
CA TRP A 443 -10.56 9.99 9.68
C TRP A 443 -9.19 9.53 10.20
N PHE A 444 -8.12 9.67 9.40
CA PHE A 444 -6.77 9.27 9.84
C PHE A 444 -6.28 10.07 11.04
N ASN A 445 -6.49 11.38 11.09
CA ASN A 445 -6.03 12.19 12.21
C ASN A 445 -6.69 11.76 13.54
N ILE A 446 -7.98 11.44 13.50
CA ILE A 446 -8.69 10.89 14.66
C ILE A 446 -8.08 9.55 15.10
N LEU A 447 -7.87 8.61 14.18
CA LEU A 447 -7.25 7.32 14.51
C LEU A 447 -5.82 7.47 15.05
N LEU A 448 -5.01 8.32 14.41
CA LEU A 448 -3.62 8.53 14.78
C LEU A 448 -3.50 9.10 16.20
N SER A 449 -4.50 9.86 16.69
CA SER A 449 -4.49 10.35 18.07
C SER A 449 -4.39 9.27 19.14
N GLU A 450 -4.79 8.02 18.83
CA GLU A 450 -4.64 6.86 19.72
C GLU A 450 -3.33 6.09 19.51
N MET A 451 -2.70 6.25 18.36
CA MET A 451 -1.69 5.31 17.85
C MET A 451 -0.27 5.89 17.76
N VAL A 452 -0.13 7.22 17.68
CA VAL A 452 1.16 7.86 17.45
C VAL A 452 1.56 8.77 18.61
N PRO A 453 2.86 8.99 18.84
CA PRO A 453 3.32 9.96 19.83
C PRO A 453 2.86 11.39 19.50
N GLU A 454 2.79 12.23 20.53
CA GLU A 454 2.28 13.61 20.45
C GLU A 454 2.91 14.43 19.31
N PHE A 455 4.23 14.33 19.11
CA PHE A 455 4.94 15.08 18.05
C PHE A 455 4.46 14.68 16.63
N ALA A 456 4.19 13.40 16.41
CA ALA A 456 3.70 12.90 15.13
C ALA A 456 2.25 13.34 14.90
N PHE A 457 1.44 13.33 15.96
CA PHE A 457 0.07 13.86 15.91
C PHE A 457 0.05 15.35 15.54
N ILE A 458 0.90 16.19 16.18
CA ILE A 458 1.03 17.62 15.87
C ILE A 458 1.38 17.83 14.39
N PHE A 459 2.33 17.05 13.86
CA PHE A 459 2.72 17.13 12.46
C PHE A 459 1.52 16.87 11.54
N TYR A 460 0.84 15.72 11.69
CA TYR A 460 -0.28 15.35 10.82
C TYR A 460 -1.48 16.28 10.98
N PHE A 461 -1.75 16.75 12.20
CA PHE A 461 -2.79 17.74 12.45
C PHE A 461 -2.51 19.03 11.67
N ASN A 462 -1.29 19.57 11.77
CA ASN A 462 -0.93 20.82 11.11
C ASN A 462 -0.92 20.69 9.57
N GLN A 463 -0.56 19.53 9.03
CA GLN A 463 -0.69 19.24 7.60
C GLN A 463 -2.16 19.31 7.16
N LEU A 464 -3.05 18.59 7.86
CA LEU A 464 -4.47 18.55 7.56
C LEU A 464 -5.18 19.88 7.77
N SER A 465 -4.98 20.54 8.91
CA SER A 465 -5.66 21.81 9.23
C SER A 465 -5.27 22.92 8.26
N THR A 466 -4.02 22.94 7.80
CA THR A 466 -3.58 23.85 6.74
C THR A 466 -4.13 23.46 5.38
N PHE A 467 -4.27 22.16 5.08
CA PHE A 467 -4.93 21.70 3.85
C PHE A 467 -6.40 22.15 3.80
N ILE A 468 -7.11 22.04 4.92
CA ILE A 468 -8.47 22.55 5.07
C ILE A 468 -8.48 24.07 4.87
N TYR A 469 -7.58 24.81 5.52
CA TYR A 469 -7.48 26.26 5.34
C TYR A 469 -7.27 26.67 3.88
N ASP A 470 -6.43 25.96 3.14
CA ASP A 470 -6.08 26.29 1.75
C ASP A 470 -7.20 25.96 0.73
N HIS A 471 -8.07 24.99 1.04
CA HIS A 471 -8.97 24.42 0.04
C HIS A 471 -10.45 24.41 0.40
N TYR A 472 -10.77 24.42 1.69
CA TYR A 472 -12.15 24.29 2.14
C TYR A 472 -12.98 25.50 1.73
N ASN A 473 -14.17 25.20 1.21
CA ASN A 473 -15.26 26.14 1.04
C ASN A 473 -16.57 25.39 1.23
N LEU A 474 -17.66 26.11 1.54
CA LEU A 474 -18.97 25.53 1.86
C LEU A 474 -19.57 24.67 0.73
N ASN A 475 -19.10 24.82 -0.51
CA ASN A 475 -19.59 24.05 -1.66
C ASN A 475 -18.76 22.79 -1.90
N LEU A 476 -17.62 22.61 -1.24
CA LEU A 476 -16.72 21.48 -1.50
C LEU A 476 -17.25 20.16 -0.92
N LEU A 477 -17.97 20.22 0.20
CA LEU A 477 -18.49 19.04 0.92
C LEU A 477 -19.98 18.74 0.61
N LYS A 478 -20.66 19.63 -0.11
CA LYS A 478 -22.03 19.43 -0.61
C LYS A 478 -22.00 18.67 -1.93
#